data_AF-A0A534NRS4-F1
#
_entry.id   AF-A0A534NRS4-F1
#
_cell.length_a   1.000
_cell.length_b   1.000
_cell.length_c   1.000
_cell.angle_alpha   90.00
_cell.angle_beta   90.00
_cell.angle_gamma   90.00
#
_symmetry.space_group_name_H-M   'P 1'
#
loop_
_entity.id
_entity.type
_entity.pdbx_description
1 polymer ?
#
loop_
_entity_poly.entity_id
_entity_poly.type
_entity_poly.pdbx_seq_one_letter_code
_entity_poly.pdbx_strand_id
1 'polypeptide(L)' 'MSAFRGRVEKRDLEGGIFQLVADDGKRYTLVGSTSGLQAGAEMEIDGEVEAGGGFGLGMAGPQLRVKKVRKL' A
#
# COMPACT_ATOMS: atom_id res chain seq x y z
N MET A 1 -14.79 1.25 5.98
CA MET A 1 -13.70 0.34 5.57
C MET A 1 -13.70 0.30 4.07
N SER A 2 -12.58 0.68 3.45
CA SER A 2 -12.43 0.62 2.00
C SER A 2 -11.41 -0.48 1.68
N ALA A 3 -11.83 -1.47 0.89
CA ALA A 3 -10.96 -2.50 0.36
C ALA A 3 -10.37 -2.00 -0.96
N PHE A 4 -9.05 -2.01 -1.07
CA PHE A 4 -8.31 -1.66 -2.28
C PHE A 4 -7.74 -2.93 -2.90
N ARG A 5 -7.87 -3.09 -4.22
CA ARG A 5 -7.34 -4.24 -4.94
C ARG A 5 -6.26 -3.79 -5.92
N GLY A 6 -5.27 -4.65 -6.09
CA GLY A 6 -4.28 -4.51 -7.14
C GLY A 6 -2.96 -5.15 -6.75
N ARG A 7 -1.93 -4.79 -7.52
CA ARG A 7 -0.61 -5.41 -7.40
C ARG A 7 0.22 -4.76 -6.31
N VAL A 8 0.79 -5.58 -5.43
CA VAL A 8 1.77 -5.10 -4.46
C VAL A 8 3.15 -5.03 -5.11
N GLU A 9 3.81 -3.88 -5.02
CA GLU A 9 5.20 -3.68 -5.43
C GLU A 9 6.09 -3.44 -4.21
N LYS A 10 7.37 -3.81 -4.28
CA LYS A 10 8.36 -3.35 -3.30
C LYS A 10 9.34 -2.43 -4.01
N ARG A 11 9.59 -1.26 -3.42
CA ARG A 11 10.59 -0.31 -3.91
C ARG A 11 11.71 -0.21 -2.90
N ASP A 12 12.95 -0.20 -3.36
CA ASP A 12 14.14 -0.12 -2.51
C ASP A 12 14.41 1.29 -1.96
N LEU A 13 13.41 2.17 -1.96
CA LEU A 13 13.49 3.52 -1.38
C LEU A 13 13.51 3.43 0.15
N GLU A 14 14.45 4.13 0.79
CA GLU A 14 14.56 4.24 2.26
C GLU A 14 14.57 2.89 3.01
N GLY A 15 15.16 1.84 2.42
CA GLY A 15 15.26 0.53 3.06
C GLY A 15 14.09 -0.42 2.75
N GLY A 16 13.18 -0.02 1.84
CA GLY A 16 12.16 -0.91 1.28
C GLY A 16 10.76 -0.50 1.66
N ILE A 17 10.04 0.18 0.77
CA ILE A 17 8.61 0.48 0.94
C ILE A 17 7.75 -0.44 0.09
N PHE A 18 6.52 -0.69 0.55
CA PHE A 18 5.52 -1.42 -0.23
C PHE A 18 4.55 -0.46 -0.93
N GLN A 19 4.45 -0.64 -2.24
CA GLN A 19 3.51 -0.11 -3.22
C GLN A 19 2.19 -0.88 -3.27
N LEU A 20 1.00 -0.27 -3.28
CA LEU A 20 -0.15 -0.86 -3.98
C LEU A 20 -0.38 -0.09 -5.27
N VAL A 21 -0.26 -0.78 -6.41
CA VAL A 21 -0.74 -0.30 -7.71
C VAL A 21 -2.18 -0.77 -7.82
N ALA A 22 -3.12 0.12 -7.49
CA ALA A 22 -4.53 -0.21 -7.45
C ALA A 22 -5.13 -0.32 -8.85
N ASP A 23 -6.21 -1.07 -8.98
CA ASP A 23 -6.93 -1.28 -10.26
C ASP A 23 -7.49 0.03 -10.85
N ASP A 24 -7.68 1.06 -10.01
CA ASP A 24 -8.09 2.41 -10.42
C ASP A 24 -6.93 3.26 -10.99
N GLY A 25 -5.74 2.67 -11.13
CA GLY A 25 -4.53 3.29 -11.64
C GLY A 25 -3.78 4.15 -10.61
N LYS A 26 -4.29 4.28 -9.38
CA LYS A 26 -3.60 5.03 -8.32
C LYS A 26 -2.56 4.16 -7.64
N ARG A 27 -1.58 4.84 -7.03
CA ARG A 27 -0.55 4.22 -6.22
C ARG A 27 -0.64 4.68 -4.79
N TYR A 28 -0.59 3.73 -3.87
CA TYR A 28 -0.66 3.99 -2.44
C TYR A 28 0.54 3.37 -1.73
N THR A 29 1.25 4.19 -0.96
CA THR A 29 2.32 3.69 -0.09
C THR A 29 1.70 2.97 1.09
N LEU A 30 1.97 1.67 1.22
CA LEU A 30 1.43 0.81 2.26
C LEU A 30 2.24 1.00 3.54
N VAL A 31 1.56 1.49 4.59
CA VAL A 31 2.14 1.76 5.90
C VAL A 31 1.36 1.05 7.00
N GLY A 32 1.97 0.88 8.18
CA GLY A 32 1.37 0.17 9.31
C GLY A 32 1.64 -1.33 9.25
N SER A 33 0.59 -2.17 9.26
CA SER A 33 0.75 -3.63 9.32
C SER A 33 1.11 -4.19 7.94
N THR A 34 2.41 -4.39 7.70
CA THR A 34 2.93 -4.94 6.44
C THR A 34 3.07 -6.47 6.46
N SER A 35 2.73 -7.11 7.58
CA SER A 35 2.74 -8.58 7.71
C SER A 35 1.80 -9.21 6.69
N GLY A 36 2.37 -10.02 5.80
CA GLY A 36 1.64 -10.71 4.73
C GLY A 36 1.62 -9.99 3.39
N LEU A 37 2.24 -8.79 3.26
CA LEU A 37 2.46 -8.18 1.95
C LEU A 37 3.47 -9.00 1.13
N GLN A 38 3.09 -9.32 -0.10
CA GLN A 38 3.94 -10.06 -1.02
C GLN A 38 4.17 -9.25 -2.29
N ALA A 39 5.41 -8.81 -2.50
CA ALA A 39 5.79 -8.12 -3.73
C ALA A 39 5.51 -9.01 -4.96
N GLY A 40 4.94 -8.41 -5.99
CA GLY A 40 4.55 -9.05 -7.23
C GLY A 40 3.18 -9.75 -7.19
N ALA A 41 2.54 -9.90 -6.03
CA ALA A 41 1.23 -10.55 -5.91
C ALA A 41 0.07 -9.56 -6.05
N GLU A 42 -1.04 -10.05 -6.60
CA GLU A 42 -2.35 -9.39 -6.52
C GLU A 42 -2.92 -9.59 -5.12
N MET A 43 -3.32 -8.49 -4.48
CA MET A 43 -3.81 -8.51 -3.11
C MET A 43 -4.99 -7.56 -2.92
N GLU A 44 -5.87 -7.92 -2.00
CA GLU A 44 -6.89 -7.04 -1.44
C GLU A 44 -6.40 -6.50 -0.09
N ILE A 45 -6.38 -5.18 0.02
CA ILE A 45 -5.87 -4.43 1.16
C ILE A 45 -7.03 -3.66 1.80
N ASP A 46 -7.40 -4.04 3.01
CA ASP A 46 -8.33 -3.28 3.84
C ASP A 46 -7.55 -2.21 4.60
N GLY A 47 -7.89 -0.94 4.37
CA GLY A 47 -7.18 0.17 4.99
C GLY A 47 -7.89 1.51 4.90
N GLU A 48 -7.20 2.53 5.39
CA GLU A 48 -7.64 3.93 5.34
C GLU A 48 -6.55 4.78 4.69
N VAL A 49 -6.96 5.60 3.70
CA VAL A 49 -6.07 6.59 3.10
C VAL A 49 -5.95 7.76 4.06
N GLU A 50 -4.72 8.16 4.40
CA GLU A 50 -4.50 9.28 5.30
C GLU A 50 -4.85 10.60 4.61
N ALA A 51 -5.86 11.30 5.15
CA ALA A 51 -6.29 12.60 4.67
C ALA A 51 -5.26 13.68 5.05
N GLY A 52 -4.77 14.41 4.04
CA GLY A 52 -3.74 15.44 4.22
C GLY A 52 -2.52 15.28 3.31
N GLY A 53 -2.49 14.25 2.45
CA GLY A 53 -1.37 14.04 1.52
C GLY A 53 -0.09 13.67 2.26
N GLY A 54 -0.19 12.87 3.33
CA GLY A 54 0.92 12.51 4.19
C GLY A 54 2.12 12.00 3.39
N PHE A 55 3.13 12.84 3.22
CA PHE A 55 4.45 12.48 2.72
C PHE A 55 5.26 11.80 3.84
N GLY A 56 4.69 10.81 4.55
CA GLY A 56 5.48 9.99 5.47
C GLY A 56 6.42 9.05 4.71
N LEU A 57 7.18 8.21 5.45
CA LEU A 57 8.21 7.25 4.98
C LEU A 57 8.31 7.12 3.44
N GLY A 58 9.34 7.72 2.86
CA GLY A 58 9.66 7.66 1.43
C GLY A 58 9.14 8.81 0.56
N MET A 59 8.32 9.74 1.07
CA MET A 59 7.67 10.80 0.26
C MET A 59 6.99 10.24 -1.02
N ALA A 60 6.59 8.97 -1.01
CA ALA A 60 6.30 8.19 -2.22
C ALA A 60 4.82 8.24 -2.64
N GLY A 61 4.13 9.35 -2.34
CA GLY A 61 2.71 9.55 -2.64
C GLY A 61 1.77 9.25 -1.47
N PRO A 62 0.45 9.16 -1.73
CA PRO A 62 -0.56 9.03 -0.68
C PRO A 62 -0.39 7.73 0.11
N GLN A 63 -0.58 7.80 1.42
CA GLN A 63 -0.42 6.65 2.31
C GLN A 63 -1.73 5.91 2.54
N LEU A 64 -1.66 4.59 2.43
CA LEU A 64 -2.73 3.67 2.81
C LEU A 64 -2.28 2.92 4.06
N ARG A 65 -2.90 3.23 5.20
CA ARG A 65 -2.66 2.54 6.46
C ARG A 65 -3.34 1.18 6.42
N VAL A 66 -2.53 0.14 6.31
CA VAL A 66 -2.98 -1.25 6.19
C VAL A 66 -3.51 -1.73 7.53
N LYS A 67 -4.76 -2.20 7.52
CA LYS A 67 -5.39 -2.89 8.65
C LYS A 67 -5.40 -4.40 8.44
N LYS A 68 -5.65 -4.85 7.21
CA LYS A 68 -5.67 -6.28 6.85
C LYS A 68 -5.28 -6.49 5.39
N VAL A 69 -4.65 -7.62 5.12
CA VAL A 69 -4.24 -8.04 3.78
C VAL A 69 -4.83 -9.40 3.44
N ARG A 70 -5.20 -9.61 2.18
CA ARG A 70 -5.63 -10.90 1.64
C ARG A 70 -5.01 -11.10 0.26
N LYS A 71 -4.44 -12.27 0.01
CA LYS A 71 -3.97 -12.63 -1.32
C LYS A 71 -5.17 -13.05 -2.17
N LEU A 72 -5.17 -12.61 -3.43
CA LEU A 72 -6.16 -13.01 -4.44
C LEU A 72 -5.71 -14.24 -5.22
#